data_AF-A0A7J5TW64-F1
#
_entry.id   AF-A0A7J5TW64-F1
#
_cell.length_a   1.000
_cell.length_b   1.000
_cell.length_c   1.000
_cell.angle_alpha   90.00
_cell.angle_beta   90.00
_cell.angle_gamma   90.00
#
_symmetry.space_group_name_H-M   'P 1'
#
loop_
_entity.id
_entity.type
_entity.pdbx_description
1 polymer ?
#
loop_
_entity_poly.entity_id
_entity_poly.type
_entity_poly.pdbx_seq_one_letter_code
_entity_poly.pdbx_strand_id
1 'polypeptide(L)'
;MSTIKRLRYTPTTELQKALEQITDELERRRKQAESLPDELLIQDLPIRANTRSTLFRAYKQNTQAGYLVEKTLTLRELMLQLPPGYWLKFKEESPRLFDEFRDALRQKKIYINQVISIDMTSVNDDVLAQL
;
A
#
# COMPACT_ATOMS: atom_id res chain seq x y z
N MET A 1 2.26 -22.16 16.78
CA MET A 1 2.94 -23.05 15.80
C MET A 1 3.84 -22.15 14.96
N SER A 2 5.16 -22.41 14.87
CA SER A 2 6.05 -21.48 14.13
C SER A 2 5.87 -21.62 12.61
N THR A 3 5.94 -20.50 11.90
CA THR A 3 5.80 -20.37 10.43
C THR A 3 6.72 -21.36 9.68
N ILE A 4 7.90 -21.63 10.23
CA ILE A 4 8.89 -22.58 9.71
C ILE A 4 8.39 -24.03 9.73
N LYS A 5 7.61 -24.42 10.76
CA LYS A 5 7.02 -25.76 10.80
C LYS A 5 5.90 -25.90 9.78
N ARG A 6 5.07 -24.86 9.57
CA ARG A 6 3.96 -24.90 8.61
C ARG A 6 4.45 -25.00 7.16
N LEU A 7 5.44 -24.20 6.77
CA LEU A 7 6.08 -24.26 5.45
C LEU A 7 6.66 -25.64 5.10
N ARG A 8 7.03 -26.44 6.10
CA ARG A 8 7.60 -27.77 5.91
C ARG A 8 6.54 -28.84 5.60
N TYR A 9 5.25 -28.56 5.86
CA TYR A 9 4.12 -29.47 5.65
C TYR A 9 3.13 -28.98 4.58
N THR A 10 3.31 -27.77 4.04
CA THR A 10 2.51 -27.28 2.92
C THR A 10 2.93 -28.02 1.64
N PRO A 11 2.00 -28.64 0.90
CA PRO A 11 2.30 -29.25 -0.39
C PRO A 11 2.93 -28.22 -1.33
N THR A 12 3.95 -28.62 -2.09
CA THR A 12 4.68 -27.72 -3.01
C THR A 12 3.74 -27.01 -3.99
N THR A 13 2.66 -27.66 -4.41
CA THR A 13 1.63 -27.10 -5.29
C THR A 13 0.86 -25.94 -4.66
N GLU A 14 0.58 -25.99 -3.36
CA GLU A 14 -0.10 -24.91 -2.64
C GLU A 14 0.84 -23.72 -2.40
N LEU A 15 2.14 -24.00 -2.18
CA LEU A 15 3.17 -22.95 -2.14
C LEU A 15 3.33 -22.27 -3.51
N GLN A 16 3.26 -23.02 -4.60
CA GLN A 16 3.31 -22.47 -5.97
C GLN A 16 2.11 -21.57 -6.27
N LYS A 17 0.88 -22.03 -5.98
CA LYS A 17 -0.33 -21.20 -6.14
C LYS A 17 -0.26 -19.91 -5.31
N ALA A 18 0.21 -19.99 -4.08
CA ALA A 18 0.36 -18.81 -3.22
C ALA A 18 1.39 -17.82 -3.79
N LEU A 19 2.51 -18.32 -4.33
CA LEU A 19 3.51 -17.48 -5.00
C LEU A 19 2.96 -16.82 -6.27
N GLU A 20 2.20 -17.55 -7.08
CA GLU A 20 1.52 -17.00 -8.28
C GLU A 20 0.55 -15.88 -7.89
N GLN A 21 -0.30 -16.11 -6.90
CA GLN A 21 -1.25 -15.09 -6.39
C GLN A 21 -0.54 -13.84 -5.86
N ILE A 22 0.56 -14.01 -5.12
CA ILE A 22 1.36 -12.88 -4.63
C ILE A 22 1.96 -12.12 -5.81
N THR A 23 2.48 -12.83 -6.81
CA THR A 23 3.12 -12.23 -7.99
C THR A 23 2.10 -11.42 -8.80
N ASP A 24 0.93 -11.99 -9.07
CA ASP A 24 -0.15 -11.33 -9.79
C ASP A 24 -0.64 -10.06 -9.08
N GLU A 25 -0.78 -10.11 -7.75
CA GLU A 25 -1.19 -8.95 -6.95
C GLU A 25 -0.11 -7.86 -6.96
N LEU A 26 1.17 -8.23 -6.91
CA LEU A 26 2.28 -7.27 -7.03
C LEU A 26 2.31 -6.62 -8.40
N GLU A 27 2.13 -7.39 -9.48
CA GLU A 27 2.05 -6.85 -10.84
C GLU A 27 0.86 -5.91 -11.02
N ARG A 28 -0.30 -6.29 -10.50
CA ARG A 28 -1.52 -5.47 -10.55
C ARG A 28 -1.30 -4.12 -9.88
N ARG A 29 -0.71 -4.12 -8.69
CA ARG A 29 -0.34 -2.89 -7.95
C ARG A 29 0.67 -2.05 -8.70
N ARG A 30 1.67 -2.70 -9.30
CA ARG A 30 2.67 -2.01 -10.10
C ARG A 30 2.02 -1.29 -11.28
N LYS A 31 1.16 -1.98 -12.04
CA LYS A 31 0.39 -1.39 -13.15
C LYS A 31 -0.52 -0.23 -12.68
N GLN A 32 -1.15 -0.38 -11.51
CA GLN A 32 -1.97 0.68 -10.90
C GLN A 32 -1.13 1.91 -10.50
N ALA A 33 0.01 1.72 -9.85
CA ALA A 33 0.90 2.82 -9.47
C ALA A 33 1.58 3.46 -10.70
N GLU A 34 1.88 2.69 -11.74
CA GLU A 34 2.39 3.19 -13.03
C GLU A 34 1.35 4.04 -13.77
N SER A 35 0.04 3.84 -13.53
CA SER A 35 -0.99 4.72 -14.07
C SER A 35 -1.03 6.12 -13.42
N LEU A 36 -0.32 6.30 -12.30
CA LEU A 36 -0.22 7.61 -11.64
C LEU A 36 0.79 8.51 -12.36
N PRO A 37 0.64 9.84 -12.27
CA PRO A 37 1.63 10.76 -12.80
C PRO A 37 3.00 10.58 -12.12
N ASP A 38 4.08 10.40 -12.90
CA ASP A 38 5.45 10.23 -12.41
C ASP A 38 5.90 11.36 -11.49
N GLU A 39 5.50 12.58 -11.81
CA GLU A 39 6.02 13.81 -11.18
C GLU A 39 5.11 14.36 -10.08
N LEU A 40 3.97 13.71 -9.78
CA LEU A 40 3.07 14.22 -8.75
C LEU A 40 3.68 14.00 -7.37
N LEU A 41 4.28 15.06 -6.82
CA LEU A 41 4.87 15.01 -5.49
C LEU A 41 3.80 15.05 -4.41
N ILE A 42 4.04 14.34 -3.31
CA ILE A 42 3.17 14.36 -2.13
C ILE A 42 3.04 15.78 -1.56
N GLN A 43 4.06 16.62 -1.73
CA GLN A 43 4.03 18.01 -1.28
C GLN A 43 3.04 18.90 -2.06
N ASP A 44 2.72 18.52 -3.31
CA ASP A 44 1.83 19.25 -4.22
C ASP A 44 0.36 18.84 -4.07
N LEU A 45 0.10 17.87 -3.20
CA LEU A 45 -1.25 17.52 -2.78
C LEU A 45 -1.77 18.59 -1.80
N PRO A 46 -3.03 19.02 -1.95
CA PRO A 46 -3.67 19.98 -1.05
C PRO A 46 -4.08 19.29 0.28
N ILE A 47 -3.08 18.80 1.02
CA ILE A 47 -3.20 18.15 2.33
C ILE A 47 -2.43 18.94 3.39
N ARG A 48 -2.95 18.92 4.62
CA ARG A 48 -2.30 19.50 5.79
C ARG A 48 -0.96 18.85 6.09
N ALA A 49 -0.09 19.61 6.75
CA ALA A 49 1.23 19.16 7.20
C ALA A 49 1.14 17.88 8.06
N ASN A 50 0.11 17.73 8.89
CA ASN A 50 -0.06 16.53 9.72
C ASN A 50 -0.25 15.26 8.86
N THR A 51 -1.18 15.29 7.91
CA THR A 51 -1.44 14.18 6.97
C THR A 51 -0.19 13.84 6.17
N ARG A 52 0.52 14.87 5.71
CA ARG A 52 1.79 14.72 4.99
C ARG A 52 2.87 14.03 5.85
N SER A 53 3.07 14.50 7.07
CA SER A 53 4.02 13.93 8.03
C SER A 53 3.71 12.48 8.37
N THR A 54 2.43 12.12 8.50
CA THR A 54 1.99 10.74 8.72
C THR A 54 2.36 9.84 7.55
N LEU A 55 2.12 10.28 6.32
CA LEU A 55 2.49 9.54 5.10
C LEU A 55 4.02 9.39 4.98
N PHE A 56 4.79 10.46 5.25
CA PHE A 56 6.26 10.39 5.22
C PHE A 56 6.83 9.47 6.30
N ARG A 57 6.27 9.52 7.52
CA ARG A 57 6.69 8.62 8.60
C ARG A 57 6.43 7.17 8.22
N ALA A 58 5.26 6.87 7.67
CA ALA A 58 4.95 5.53 7.20
C ALA A 58 5.90 5.08 6.09
N TYR A 59 6.17 5.94 5.11
CA TYR A 59 7.11 5.63 4.03
C TYR A 59 8.52 5.33 4.59
N LYS A 60 9.06 6.17 5.48
CA LYS A 60 10.39 5.97 6.12
C LYS A 60 10.46 4.75 7.04
N GLN A 61 9.33 4.26 7.55
CA GLN A 61 9.31 3.03 8.34
C GLN A 61 9.38 1.77 7.45
N ASN A 62 8.88 1.88 6.22
CA ASN A 62 8.83 0.76 5.26
C ASN A 62 10.00 0.80 4.26
N THR A 63 10.67 1.94 4.12
CA THR A 63 11.84 2.12 3.27
C THR A 63 13.00 2.59 4.13
N GLN A 64 14.22 2.12 3.90
CA GLN A 64 15.43 2.63 4.58
C GLN A 64 15.83 4.03 4.08
N ALA A 65 14.84 4.86 3.74
CA ALA A 65 15.04 6.07 2.98
C ALA A 65 15.43 7.25 3.89
N GLY A 66 16.38 8.05 3.41
CA GLY A 66 16.97 9.16 4.16
C GLY A 66 16.08 10.41 4.27
N TYR A 67 16.64 11.47 4.84
CA TYR A 67 15.92 12.72 5.13
C TYR A 67 15.42 13.46 3.86
N LEU A 68 16.12 13.33 2.72
CA LEU A 68 15.82 14.05 1.47
C LEU A 68 14.49 13.66 0.80
N VAL A 69 13.92 12.52 1.19
CA VAL A 69 12.68 11.96 0.63
C VAL A 69 11.48 12.90 0.78
N GLU A 70 11.43 13.71 1.84
CA GLU A 70 10.25 14.54 2.13
C GLU A 70 9.95 15.59 1.04
N LYS A 71 10.95 15.94 0.23
CA LYS A 71 10.79 16.90 -0.89
C LYS A 71 10.69 16.24 -2.25
N THR A 72 11.04 14.96 -2.36
CA THR A 72 11.14 14.24 -3.64
C THR A 72 10.16 13.08 -3.75
N LEU A 73 9.46 12.71 -2.66
CA LEU A 73 8.54 11.58 -2.67
C LEU A 73 7.37 11.84 -3.60
N THR A 74 7.26 10.99 -4.60
CA THR A 74 6.14 10.98 -5.55
C THR A 74 4.99 10.16 -5.00
N LEU A 75 3.78 10.44 -5.49
CA LEU A 75 2.61 9.63 -5.18
C LEU A 75 2.79 8.18 -5.62
N ARG A 76 3.38 7.96 -6.81
CA ARG A 76 3.70 6.61 -7.30
C ARG A 76 4.60 5.86 -6.33
N GLU A 77 5.69 6.49 -5.91
CA GLU A 77 6.65 5.88 -5.02
C GLU A 77 6.04 5.57 -3.65
N LEU A 78 5.22 6.48 -3.11
CA LEU A 78 4.45 6.24 -1.89
C LEU A 78 3.56 5.00 -2.02
N MET A 79 2.87 4.83 -3.15
CA MET A 79 1.96 3.70 -3.39
C MET A 79 2.68 2.37 -3.57
N LEU A 80 3.85 2.37 -4.22
CA LEU A 80 4.65 1.17 -4.45
C LEU A 80 5.33 0.66 -3.18
N GLN A 81 5.78 1.56 -2.31
CA GLN A 81 6.61 1.21 -1.16
C GLN A 81 5.80 0.92 0.11
N LEU A 82 4.55 1.38 0.18
CA LEU A 82 3.70 1.09 1.34
C LEU A 82 3.06 -0.30 1.23
N PRO A 83 3.02 -1.06 2.34
CA PRO A 83 2.53 -2.41 2.31
C PRO A 83 1.02 -2.47 2.04
N PRO A 84 0.51 -3.57 1.48
CA PRO A 84 -0.91 -3.81 1.20
C PRO A 84 -1.89 -3.35 2.28
N GLY A 85 -1.66 -3.76 3.53
CA GLY A 85 -2.56 -3.47 4.63
C GLY A 85 -2.44 -2.05 5.20
N TYR A 86 -1.46 -1.26 4.75
CA TYR A 86 -1.25 0.09 5.28
C TYR A 86 -2.46 0.98 5.07
N TRP A 87 -3.05 0.96 3.87
CA TRP A 87 -4.14 1.88 3.53
C TRP A 87 -5.43 1.59 4.30
N LEU A 88 -5.70 0.31 4.55
CA LEU A 88 -6.80 -0.11 5.42
C LEU A 88 -6.56 0.36 6.86
N LYS A 89 -5.36 0.09 7.38
CA LYS A 89 -4.95 0.53 8.71
C LYS A 89 -4.98 2.06 8.86
N PHE A 90 -4.56 2.80 7.84
CA PHE A 90 -4.57 4.26 7.82
C PHE A 90 -6.01 4.82 7.84
N LYS A 91 -6.93 4.17 7.13
CA LYS A 91 -8.37 4.49 7.19
C LYS A 91 -8.96 4.21 8.58
N GLU A 92 -8.57 3.11 9.22
CA GLU A 92 -9.07 2.72 10.54
C GLU A 92 -8.50 3.59 11.69
N GLU A 93 -7.18 3.79 11.72
CA GLU A 93 -6.50 4.51 12.79
C GLU A 93 -6.60 6.04 12.65
N SER A 94 -6.76 6.54 11.42
CA SER A 94 -6.76 7.97 11.12
C SER A 94 -7.76 8.35 10.04
N PRO A 95 -9.07 8.08 10.24
CA PRO A 95 -10.10 8.24 9.21
C PRO A 95 -10.17 9.66 8.66
N ARG A 96 -9.98 10.69 9.51
CA ARG A 96 -9.96 12.10 9.08
C ARG A 96 -8.79 12.43 8.15
N LEU A 97 -7.61 11.88 8.42
CA LEU A 97 -6.42 12.10 7.58
C LEU A 97 -6.54 11.31 6.27
N PHE A 98 -7.15 10.13 6.33
CA PHE A 98 -7.46 9.30 5.17
C PHE A 98 -8.46 10.00 4.24
N ASP A 99 -9.57 10.53 4.77
CA ASP A 99 -10.56 11.26 4.01
C ASP A 99 -9.95 12.51 3.36
N GLU A 100 -9.15 13.28 4.11
CA GLU A 100 -8.41 14.42 3.55
C GLU A 100 -7.49 14.01 2.40
N PHE A 101 -6.73 12.93 2.57
CA PHE A 101 -5.86 12.40 1.53
C PHE A 101 -6.65 11.96 0.30
N ARG A 102 -7.75 11.22 0.48
CA ARG A 102 -8.66 10.80 -0.59
C ARG A 102 -9.21 12.00 -1.35
N ASP A 103 -9.65 13.03 -0.64
CA ASP A 103 -10.25 14.21 -1.24
C ASP A 103 -9.20 15.03 -2.01
N ALA A 104 -7.96 15.09 -1.51
CA ALA A 104 -6.84 15.70 -2.21
C ALA A 104 -6.46 14.95 -3.51
N LEU A 105 -6.51 13.62 -3.51
CA LEU A 105 -6.35 12.82 -4.74
C LEU A 105 -7.47 13.14 -5.74
N ARG A 106 -8.72 13.21 -5.26
CA ARG A 106 -9.88 13.53 -6.10
C ARG A 106 -9.76 14.90 -6.76
N GLN A 107 -9.23 15.89 -6.05
CA GLN A 107 -8.95 17.22 -6.62
C GLN A 107 -7.94 17.18 -7.77
N LYS A 108 -7.00 16.21 -7.74
CA LYS A 108 -6.05 15.95 -8.84
C LYS A 108 -6.62 14.98 -9.90
N LYS A 109 -7.92 14.67 -9.84
CA LYS A 109 -8.62 13.70 -10.71
C LYS A 109 -8.07 12.27 -10.61
N ILE A 110 -7.49 11.92 -9.45
CA ILE A 110 -7.01 10.58 -9.13
C ILE A 110 -8.01 9.96 -8.17
N TYR A 111 -8.61 8.83 -8.54
CA TYR A 111 -9.58 8.15 -7.68
C TYR A 111 -8.87 7.12 -6.83
N ILE A 112 -9.07 7.17 -5.51
CA ILE A 112 -8.38 6.28 -4.58
C ILE A 112 -8.52 4.79 -4.91
N ASN A 113 -9.68 4.38 -5.47
CA ASN A 113 -9.95 3.01 -5.89
C ASN A 113 -9.16 2.56 -7.13
N GLN A 114 -8.61 3.51 -7.91
CA GLN A 114 -7.69 3.20 -9.01
C GLN A 114 -6.30 2.82 -8.48
N VAL A 115 -5.98 3.22 -7.26
CA VAL A 115 -4.63 3.17 -6.68
C VAL A 115 -4.55 2.25 -5.47
N ILE A 116 -5.66 2.08 -4.76
CA ILE A 116 -5.78 1.30 -3.54
C ILE A 116 -7.02 0.42 -3.68
N SER A 117 -6.81 -0.89 -3.71
CA SER A 117 -7.89 -1.84 -3.48
C SER A 117 -8.19 -1.89 -1.98
N ILE A 118 -9.25 -1.21 -1.56
CA ILE A 118 -9.69 -1.18 -0.16
C ILE A 118 -10.57 -2.41 0.18
N ASP A 119 -10.99 -3.18 -0.83
CA ASP A 119 -11.59 -4.50 -0.63
C ASP A 119 -10.50 -5.52 -0.33
N MET A 120 -10.15 -5.66 0.95
CA MET A 120 -9.37 -6.78 1.47
C MET A 120 -10.18 -7.58 2.49
N THR A 121 -11.40 -7.96 2.13
CA THR A 121 -12.12 -9.05 2.80
C THR A 121 -11.77 -10.44 2.26
N SER A 122 -10.85 -10.61 1.29
CA SER A 122 -10.67 -11.95 0.69
C SER A 122 -9.24 -12.45 0.43
N VAL A 123 -8.18 -11.74 0.81
CA VAL A 123 -6.80 -12.22 0.50
C VAL A 123 -6.05 -12.77 1.71
N ASN A 124 -6.48 -12.47 2.95
CA ASN A 124 -5.69 -12.88 4.12
C ASN A 124 -6.42 -13.64 5.24
N ASP A 125 -7.75 -13.68 5.31
CA ASP A 125 -8.40 -14.48 6.36
C ASP A 125 -8.62 -15.92 5.94
N ASP A 126 -9.01 -16.23 4.70
CA ASP A 126 -9.25 -17.63 4.31
C ASP A 126 -7.98 -18.44 4.06
N VAL A 127 -6.92 -17.82 3.51
CA VAL A 127 -5.65 -18.52 3.24
C VAL A 127 -4.87 -18.77 4.55
N LEU A 128 -5.05 -17.94 5.58
CA LEU A 128 -4.39 -18.13 6.89
C LEU A 128 -5.26 -18.85 7.92
N ALA A 129 -6.59 -18.86 7.78
CA ALA A 129 -7.48 -19.63 8.65
C ALA A 129 -7.63 -21.10 8.22
N GLN A 130 -7.34 -21.43 6.96
CA GLN A 130 -7.40 -22.81 6.45
C GLN A 130 -6.01 -23.48 6.26
N LEU A 131 -4.91 -22.83 6.70
CA LEU A 131 -3.52 -23.36 6.70
C LEU A 131 -2.86 -23.37 8.10
#